data_AF-A0A3S4DB90-F1
#
_entry.id   AF-A0A3S4DB90-F1
#
_cell.length_a   1.000
_cell.length_b   1.000
_cell.length_c   1.000
_cell.angle_alpha   90.00
_cell.angle_beta   90.00
_cell.angle_gamma   90.00
#
_symmetry.space_group_name_H-M   'P 1'
#
loop_
_entity.id
_entity.type
_entity.pdbx_description
1 polymer ?
#
loop_
_entity_poly.entity_id
_entity_poly.type
_entity_poly.pdbx_seq_one_letter_code
_entity_poly.pdbx_strand_id
1 'polypeptide(L)'
;MAKQKFKITKRSTYNKALINRGFLTFWLDDEAVQAWYESAMPSSRGRPQRYSDLPITTVLVIKHVFRLTLRAAQGFIDSVYALMDVPLRSPDYTCVSKRAR
;
A
#
# COMPACT_ATOMS: atom_id res chain seq x y z
N MET A 1 -51.94 -14.35 -4.16
CA MET A 1 -51.46 -13.00 -4.53
C MET A 1 -50.39 -13.13 -5.62
N ALA A 2 -50.49 -12.38 -6.71
CA ALA A 2 -49.53 -12.45 -7.82
C ALA A 2 -48.24 -11.67 -7.48
N LYS A 3 -47.08 -12.26 -7.78
CA LYS A 3 -45.77 -11.65 -7.49
C LYS A 3 -45.56 -10.41 -8.37
N GLN A 4 -45.36 -9.26 -7.74
CA GLN A 4 -45.10 -8.00 -8.44
C GLN A 4 -43.76 -8.08 -9.18
N LYS A 5 -43.78 -7.92 -10.52
CA LYS A 5 -42.58 -7.93 -11.35
C LYS A 5 -42.04 -6.51 -11.50
N PHE A 6 -40.85 -6.26 -10.95
CA PHE A 6 -40.16 -4.97 -11.09
C PHE A 6 -39.14 -5.01 -12.24
N LYS A 7 -39.07 -3.92 -13.03
CA LYS A 7 -38.07 -3.74 -14.09
C LYS A 7 -36.90 -2.93 -13.53
N ILE A 8 -35.68 -3.49 -13.58
CA ILE A 8 -34.47 -2.82 -13.09
C ILE A 8 -33.97 -1.85 -14.16
N THR A 9 -34.33 -0.57 -14.06
CA THR A 9 -33.99 0.46 -15.06
C THR A 9 -32.53 0.93 -14.96
N LYS A 10 -31.93 0.93 -13.76
CA LYS A 10 -30.61 1.51 -13.46
C LYS A 10 -29.47 0.48 -13.35
N ARG A 11 -29.59 -0.68 -14.00
CA ARG A 11 -28.63 -1.79 -13.86
C ARG A 11 -27.20 -1.41 -14.29
N SER A 12 -27.05 -0.64 -15.37
CA SER A 12 -25.75 -0.20 -15.88
C SER A 12 -25.02 0.73 -14.91
N THR A 13 -25.71 1.74 -14.37
CA THR A 13 -25.14 2.67 -13.37
C THR A 13 -24.78 1.96 -12.07
N TYR A 14 -25.61 1.00 -11.64
CA TYR A 14 -25.32 0.19 -10.46
C TYR A 14 -24.05 -0.65 -10.65
N ASN A 15 -23.91 -1.32 -11.80
CA ASN A 15 -22.72 -2.11 -12.09
C ASN A 15 -21.46 -1.25 -12.18
N LYS A 16 -21.53 -0.06 -12.80
CA LYS A 16 -20.40 0.89 -12.81
C LYS A 16 -19.99 1.28 -11.40
N ALA A 17 -20.96 1.57 -10.52
CA ALA A 17 -20.65 1.89 -9.13
C ALA A 17 -20.00 0.71 -8.39
N LEU A 18 -20.37 -0.54 -8.68
CA LEU A 18 -19.71 -1.72 -8.12
C LEU A 18 -18.27 -1.88 -8.61
N ILE A 19 -18.00 -1.65 -9.90
CA ILE A 19 -16.63 -1.69 -10.45
C ILE A 19 -15.77 -0.61 -9.79
N ASN A 20 -16.31 0.62 -9.67
CA ASN A 20 -15.59 1.74 -9.07
C ASN A 20 -15.25 1.53 -7.59
N ARG A 21 -15.93 0.63 -6.87
CA ARG A 21 -15.55 0.27 -5.49
C ARG A 21 -14.20 -0.46 -5.42
N GLY A 22 -13.79 -1.11 -6.51
CA GLY A 22 -12.47 -1.74 -6.62
C GLY A 22 -11.42 -0.81 -7.22
N PHE A 23 -11.77 0.43 -7.61
CA PHE A 23 -10.81 1.39 -8.12
C PHE A 23 -9.97 1.92 -6.96
N LEU A 24 -8.65 1.72 -7.04
CA LEU A 24 -7.70 2.15 -6.02
C LEU A 24 -7.07 3.48 -6.44
N THR A 25 -7.06 4.44 -5.52
CA THR A 25 -6.37 5.72 -5.70
C THR A 25 -5.35 5.86 -4.59
N PHE A 26 -4.08 6.06 -4.95
CA PHE A 26 -2.98 6.24 -4.01
C PHE A 26 -2.64 7.72 -3.86
N TRP A 27 -2.47 8.16 -2.62
CA TRP A 27 -1.94 9.46 -2.27
C TRP A 27 -0.70 9.22 -1.40
N LEU A 28 0.39 9.90 -1.72
CA LEU A 28 1.61 9.89 -0.94
C LEU A 28 1.78 11.29 -0.34
N ASP A 29 1.93 11.32 0.97
CA ASP A 29 2.18 12.55 1.71
C ASP A 29 3.66 12.95 1.61
N ASP A 30 3.93 14.22 1.36
CA ASP A 30 5.29 14.73 1.18
C ASP A 30 6.12 14.55 2.47
N GLU A 31 5.50 14.72 3.63
CA GLU A 31 6.16 14.48 4.92
C GLU A 31 6.55 13.00 5.07
N ALA A 32 5.69 12.08 4.62
CA ALA A 32 5.98 10.65 4.64
C ALA A 32 7.13 10.27 3.67
N VAL A 33 7.23 10.97 2.53
CA VAL A 33 8.34 10.82 1.58
C VAL A 33 9.66 11.29 2.21
N GLN A 34 9.65 12.42 2.92
CA GLN A 34 10.84 12.92 3.62
C GLN A 34 11.26 12.01 4.79
N ALA A 35 10.29 11.50 5.56
CA ALA A 35 10.52 10.60 6.68
C ALA A 35 10.77 9.14 6.25
N TRP A 36 10.85 8.86 4.94
CA TRP A 36 10.95 7.48 4.42
C TRP A 36 12.26 6.79 4.79
N TYR A 37 13.36 7.54 4.80
CA TYR A 37 14.67 7.02 5.18
C TYR A 37 15.05 7.51 6.57
N GLU A 38 15.83 6.69 7.28
CA GLU A 38 16.34 7.07 8.58
C GLU A 38 17.33 8.24 8.43
N SER A 39 17.05 9.36 9.10
CA SER A 39 17.90 10.55 9.06
C SER A 39 18.89 10.60 10.23
N ALA A 40 18.70 9.79 11.27
CA ALA A 40 19.57 9.79 12.44
C ALA A 40 20.95 9.19 12.11
N MET A 41 22.01 9.84 12.59
CA MET A 41 23.33 9.22 12.60
C MET A 41 23.31 7.98 13.51
N PRO A 42 23.88 6.84 13.07
CA PRO A 42 23.88 5.62 13.88
C PRO A 42 24.65 5.88 15.19
N SER A 43 23.92 5.94 16.31
CA SER A 43 24.47 6.16 17.65
C SER A 43 25.09 4.90 18.25
N SER A 44 24.86 3.73 17.63
CA SER A 44 25.26 2.41 18.13
C SER A 44 26.09 1.63 17.12
N ARG A 45 26.93 0.73 17.64
CA ARG A 45 27.81 -0.15 16.86
C ARG A 45 26.97 -1.21 16.15
N GLY A 46 26.84 -1.12 14.82
CA GLY A 46 26.06 -2.06 14.01
C GLY A 46 25.77 -1.53 12.61
N ARG A 47 25.02 -2.30 11.80
CA ARG A 47 24.57 -1.84 10.48
C ARG A 47 23.52 -0.73 10.68
N PRO A 48 23.69 0.45 10.07
CA PRO A 48 22.70 1.53 10.14
C PRO A 48 21.35 1.05 9.62
N GLN A 49 20.26 1.42 10.32
CA GLN A 49 18.92 1.22 9.79
C GLN A 49 18.74 2.16 8.60
N ARG A 50 18.39 1.60 7.43
CA ARG A 50 18.21 2.40 6.20
C ARG A 50 16.84 3.07 6.16
N TYR A 51 15.83 2.39 6.71
CA TYR A 51 14.45 2.84 6.68
C TYR A 51 14.02 3.21 8.10
N SER A 52 13.22 4.26 8.24
CA SER A 52 12.51 4.54 9.49
C SER A 52 11.43 3.46 9.75
N ASP A 53 10.71 3.54 10.87
CA ASP A 53 9.60 2.62 11.16
C ASP A 53 8.37 2.84 10.25
N LEU A 54 8.19 4.06 9.72
CA LEU A 54 7.03 4.44 8.91
C LEU A 54 6.87 3.56 7.64
N PRO A 55 7.89 3.42 6.76
CA PRO A 55 7.83 2.50 5.61
C PRO A 55 7.50 1.06 5.98
N ILE A 56 8.02 0.57 7.10
CA ILE A 56 7.84 -0.82 7.53
C ILE A 56 6.38 -1.06 7.88
N THR A 57 5.80 -0.15 8.67
CA THR A 57 4.38 -0.20 9.04
C THR A 57 3.50 -0.08 7.81
N THR A 58 3.79 0.84 6.89
CA THR A 58 3.03 1.02 5.65
C THR A 58 3.02 -0.25 4.81
N VAL A 59 4.18 -0.90 4.61
CA VAL A 59 4.26 -2.17 3.87
C VAL A 59 3.44 -3.25 4.56
N LEU A 60 3.50 -3.36 5.88
CA LEU A 60 2.74 -4.35 6.65
C LEU A 60 1.23 -4.11 6.59
N VAL A 61 0.78 -2.85 6.62
CA VAL A 61 -0.63 -2.48 6.46
C VAL A 61 -1.12 -2.85 5.08
N ILE A 62 -0.41 -2.46 4.01
CA ILE A 62 -0.75 -2.81 2.62
C ILE A 62 -0.81 -4.33 2.47
N LYS A 63 0.20 -5.04 2.98
CA LYS A 63 0.22 -6.50 3.00
C LYS A 63 -1.03 -7.08 3.67
N HIS A 64 -1.44 -6.54 4.82
CA HIS A 64 -2.59 -7.04 5.57
C HIS A 64 -3.91 -6.78 4.85
N VAL A 65 -4.12 -5.54 4.37
CA VAL A 65 -5.34 -5.11 3.68
C VAL A 65 -5.56 -5.90 2.39
N PHE A 66 -4.50 -6.06 1.59
CA PHE A 66 -4.58 -6.77 0.31
C PHE A 66 -4.24 -8.26 0.41
N ARG A 67 -4.01 -8.78 1.62
CA ARG A 67 -3.68 -10.19 1.90
C ARG A 67 -2.49 -10.70 1.05
N LEU A 68 -1.46 -9.88 0.90
CA LEU A 68 -0.28 -10.19 0.10
C LEU A 68 0.76 -11.00 0.90
N THR A 69 1.68 -11.66 0.18
CA THR A 69 2.94 -12.13 0.78
C THR A 69 3.92 -10.96 0.89
N LEU A 70 4.95 -11.05 1.73
CA LEU A 70 5.94 -9.96 1.87
C LEU A 70 6.64 -9.62 0.54
N ARG A 71 6.97 -10.64 -0.26
CA ARG A 71 7.58 -10.46 -1.59
C ARG A 71 6.63 -9.77 -2.56
N ALA A 72 5.35 -10.14 -2.55
CA ALA A 72 4.33 -9.49 -3.38
C ALA A 72 4.07 -8.05 -2.93
N ALA A 73 4.06 -7.77 -1.62
CA ALA A 73 3.89 -6.43 -1.08
C ALA A 73 5.03 -5.48 -1.50
N GLN A 74 6.27 -5.97 -1.51
CA GLN A 74 7.41 -5.21 -2.02
C GLN A 74 7.24 -4.83 -3.49
N GLY A 75 6.93 -5.79 -4.36
CA GLY A 75 6.71 -5.53 -5.78
C GLY A 75 5.51 -4.62 -6.05
N PHE A 76 4.45 -4.75 -5.26
CA PHE A 76 3.27 -3.88 -5.31
C PHE A 76 3.65 -2.43 -5.01
N ILE A 77 4.40 -2.19 -3.93
CA ILE A 77 4.80 -0.84 -3.54
C ILE A 77 5.78 -0.24 -4.53
N ASP A 78 6.75 -1.03 -5.03
CA ASP A 78 7.65 -0.59 -6.09
C ASP A 78 6.88 -0.19 -7.35
N SER A 79 5.80 -0.90 -7.70
CA SER A 79 4.94 -0.50 -8.83
C SER A 79 4.18 0.80 -8.60
N VAL A 80 3.76 1.09 -7.36
CA VAL A 80 3.10 2.36 -7.02
C VAL A 80 4.08 3.51 -7.17
N TYR A 81 5.34 3.37 -6.71
CA TYR A 81 6.36 4.40 -6.90
C TYR A 81 6.69 4.64 -8.37
N ALA A 82 6.79 3.57 -9.16
CA ALA A 82 7.01 3.69 -10.61
C ALA A 82 5.85 4.41 -11.32
N LEU A 83 4.59 4.14 -10.92
CA LEU A 83 3.42 4.81 -11.49
C LEU A 83 3.32 6.29 -11.11
N MET A 84 3.81 6.66 -9.93
CA MET A 84 3.76 8.03 -9.41
C MET A 84 5.03 8.84 -9.72
N ASP A 85 6.02 8.24 -10.38
CA ASP A 85 7.35 8.83 -10.66
C ASP A 85 8.05 9.37 -9.40
N VAL A 86 7.91 8.62 -8.29
CA VAL A 86 8.50 8.99 -7.00
C VAL A 86 9.84 8.26 -6.84
N PRO A 87 10.97 8.96 -6.55
CA PRO A 87 12.31 8.36 -6.45
C PRO A 87 12.51 7.63 -5.11
N LEU A 88 11.54 6.85 -4.67
CA LEU A 88 11.58 6.02 -3.47
C LEU A 88 11.77 4.55 -3.82
N ARG A 89 12.26 3.78 -2.84
CA ARG A 89 12.40 2.34 -2.95
C ARG A 89 11.67 1.63 -1.81
N SER A 90 10.92 0.57 -2.12
CA SER A 90 10.29 -0.25 -1.09
C SER A 90 11.34 -0.88 -0.17
N PRO A 91 11.08 -0.97 1.14
CA PRO A 91 11.81 -1.86 2.03
C PRO A 91 11.82 -3.30 1.49
N ASP A 92 12.98 -3.94 1.54
CA ASP A 92 13.12 -5.33 1.12
C ASP A 92 12.34 -6.27 2.07
N TYR A 93 11.78 -7.36 1.54
CA TYR A 93 11.00 -8.31 2.31
C TYR A 93 11.77 -8.86 3.52
N THR A 94 13.10 -8.99 3.42
CA THR A 94 13.94 -9.43 4.54
C THR A 94 14.01 -8.37 5.65
N CYS A 95 14.10 -7.08 5.29
CA CYS A 95 14.08 -5.96 6.23
C CYS A 95 12.73 -5.89 6.95
N VAL A 96 11.63 -6.01 6.21
CA VAL A 96 10.28 -5.99 6.76
C VAL A 96 10.05 -7.20 7.67
N SER A 97 10.43 -8.40 7.24
CA SER A 97 10.27 -9.62 8.05
C SER A 97 11.01 -9.57 9.38
N LYS A 98 12.19 -8.92 9.43
CA LYS A 98 12.98 -8.79 10.67
C LYS A 98 12.41 -7.76 11.64
N ARG A 99 11.63 -6.79 11.11
CA ARG A 99 11.04 -5.68 11.88
C ARG A 99 9.54 -5.84 12.10
N ALA A 100 8.92 -6.83 11.49
CA ALA A 100 7.55 -7.24 11.76
C ALA A 100 7.50 -7.89 13.15
N ARG A 101 7.27 -7.06 14.17
CA ARG A 101 6.90 -7.50 15.51
C ARG A 101 5.39 -7.46 15.66
#